data_AF-M4D512-F1
#
_entry.id   AF-M4D512-F1
#
_cell.length_a   1.000
_cell.length_b   1.000
_cell.length_c   1.000
_cell.angle_alpha   90.00
_cell.angle_beta   90.00
_cell.angle_gamma   90.00
#
_symmetry.space_group_name_H-M   'P 1'
#
loop_
_entity.id
_entity.type
_entity.pdbx_description
1 polymer ?
#
loop_
_entity_poly.entity_id
_entity_poly.type
_entity_poly.pdbx_seq_one_letter_code
_entity_poly.pdbx_strand_id
1 'polypeptide(L)'
;MLTSTFSIQEATIQDIRLAFNEKRLTSKQLVEFYLEEISNLNPILFAVIETNPDALIQAEKADREREVKDVTTELPFLHGVPILLKDLISTKDKLNTTAGSLALFGSVVPRDAGVVKRLRDSGAVILGKASLSEWAHFRSFAIPSGWSARGLQGKNPYVLTADPCGSSSGSAISVAANLVAVSLGTETDGSILCPSSQNSVVGFKPTVGLTSRGGVVPVSLRQDSVGPICRTVSDAVILLDAIVGYDPLDEATKTASQFIPKGGYKQFLTASGLKGKRLGVVMKHSLLDHPIEMLRREGATVIEDLSIPNMEVIKDWTKSGERTALLAEFKMSLNAYLKDLVKSPVRSLADVIAYNEKFAEERV
;
A
#
# COMPACT_ATOMS: atom_id res chain seq x y z
N MET A 1 -35.21 -14.61 17.01
CA MET A 1 -33.75 -14.49 16.89
C MET A 1 -33.47 -13.66 15.64
N LEU A 2 -33.01 -12.42 15.79
CA LEU A 2 -32.62 -11.59 14.65
C LEU A 2 -31.22 -12.03 14.23
N THR A 3 -31.11 -12.81 13.16
CA THR A 3 -29.84 -13.06 12.48
C THR A 3 -29.39 -11.74 11.87
N SER A 4 -28.41 -11.05 12.47
CA SER A 4 -27.86 -9.85 11.83
C SER A 4 -27.17 -10.28 10.54
N THR A 5 -27.63 -9.75 9.41
CA THR A 5 -26.96 -9.90 8.11
C THR A 5 -25.53 -9.37 8.21
N PHE A 6 -24.55 -10.16 7.81
CA PHE A 6 -23.14 -9.73 7.74
C PHE A 6 -23.00 -8.58 6.74
N SER A 7 -22.35 -7.49 7.15
CA SER A 7 -22.01 -6.36 6.30
C SER A 7 -20.57 -6.47 5.83
N ILE A 8 -20.32 -6.32 4.52
CA ILE A 8 -18.97 -6.27 3.95
C ILE A 8 -18.32 -4.90 4.21
N GLN A 9 -19.11 -3.82 4.20
CA GLN A 9 -18.62 -2.48 4.54
C GLN A 9 -18.07 -2.48 5.97
N GLU A 10 -16.87 -1.92 6.14
CA GLU A 10 -16.12 -1.89 7.41
C GLU A 10 -15.72 -3.25 7.98
N ALA A 11 -15.97 -4.38 7.29
CA ALA A 11 -15.53 -5.69 7.75
C ALA A 11 -14.00 -5.77 7.81
N THR A 12 -13.48 -6.30 8.92
CA THR A 12 -12.05 -6.62 9.06
C THR A 12 -11.71 -7.93 8.35
N ILE A 13 -10.42 -8.23 8.16
CA ILE A 13 -9.98 -9.52 7.63
C ILE A 13 -10.46 -10.67 8.53
N GLN A 14 -10.54 -10.45 9.85
CA GLN A 14 -11.06 -11.46 10.78
C GLN A 14 -12.54 -11.74 10.56
N ASP A 15 -13.35 -10.68 10.35
CA ASP A 15 -14.78 -10.81 10.08
C ASP A 15 -15.03 -11.52 8.74
N ILE A 16 -14.26 -11.17 7.70
CA ILE A 16 -14.29 -11.81 6.38
C ILE A 16 -13.93 -13.30 6.51
N ARG A 17 -12.84 -13.63 7.22
CA ARG A 17 -12.41 -15.02 7.45
C ARG A 17 -13.50 -15.82 8.17
N LEU A 18 -14.13 -15.25 9.19
CA LEU A 18 -15.23 -15.90 9.90
C LEU A 18 -16.42 -16.14 8.97
N ALA A 19 -16.80 -15.14 8.16
CA ALA A 19 -17.89 -15.26 7.21
C ALA A 19 -17.63 -16.34 6.13
N PHE A 20 -16.38 -16.46 5.66
CA PHE A 20 -15.96 -17.54 4.76
C PHE A 20 -16.10 -18.92 5.42
N ASN A 21 -15.63 -19.07 6.66
CA ASN A 21 -15.69 -20.34 7.38
C ASN A 21 -17.14 -20.78 7.67
N GLU A 22 -18.01 -19.82 7.97
CA GLU A 22 -19.44 -20.05 8.23
C GLU A 22 -20.28 -20.14 6.94
N LYS A 23 -19.64 -20.06 5.76
CA LYS A 23 -20.28 -20.08 4.44
C LYS A 23 -21.35 -18.99 4.26
N ARG A 24 -21.23 -17.89 5.01
CA ARG A 24 -22.08 -16.69 4.88
C ARG A 24 -21.62 -15.76 3.77
N LEU A 25 -20.37 -15.91 3.35
CA LEU A 25 -19.73 -15.14 2.29
C LEU A 25 -18.78 -16.07 1.51
N THR A 26 -18.66 -15.84 0.21
CA THR A 26 -17.63 -16.44 -0.64
C THR A 26 -16.64 -15.37 -1.11
N SER A 27 -15.44 -15.80 -1.50
CA SER A 27 -14.42 -14.90 -2.04
C SER A 27 -14.95 -14.24 -3.31
N LYS A 28 -15.66 -15.00 -4.17
CA LYS A 28 -16.35 -14.46 -5.35
C LYS A 28 -17.32 -13.33 -4.99
N GLN A 29 -18.24 -13.55 -4.04
CA GLN A 29 -19.20 -12.53 -3.61
C GLN A 29 -18.50 -11.28 -3.05
N LEU A 30 -17.40 -11.47 -2.31
CA LEU A 30 -16.61 -10.35 -1.80
C LEU A 30 -15.96 -9.54 -2.93
N VAL A 31 -15.43 -10.20 -3.96
CA VAL A 31 -14.88 -9.53 -5.15
C VAL A 31 -15.96 -8.84 -5.96
N GLU A 32 -17.11 -9.48 -6.17
CA GLU A 32 -18.26 -8.86 -6.86
C GLU A 32 -18.69 -7.57 -6.17
N PHE A 33 -18.83 -7.60 -4.83
CA PHE A 33 -19.14 -6.42 -4.03
C PHE A 33 -18.14 -5.28 -4.28
N TYR A 34 -16.83 -5.52 -4.16
CA TYR A 34 -15.85 -4.46 -4.35
C TYR A 34 -15.77 -3.96 -5.80
N LEU A 35 -15.99 -4.82 -6.80
CA LEU A 35 -16.06 -4.38 -8.20
C LEU A 35 -17.29 -3.48 -8.44
N GLU A 36 -18.42 -3.75 -7.78
CA GLU A 36 -19.59 -2.89 -7.81
C GLU A 36 -19.33 -1.53 -7.15
N GLU A 37 -18.73 -1.51 -5.95
CA GLU A 37 -18.32 -0.28 -5.28
C GLU A 37 -17.33 0.55 -6.12
N ILE A 38 -16.35 -0.11 -6.75
CA ILE A 38 -15.43 0.54 -7.68
C ILE A 38 -16.20 1.14 -8.87
N SER A 39 -17.15 0.41 -9.47
CA SER A 39 -17.95 0.93 -10.57
C SER A 39 -18.74 2.18 -10.18
N ASN A 40 -19.25 2.23 -8.95
CA ASN A 40 -20.11 3.31 -8.47
C ASN A 40 -19.33 4.55 -8.01
N LEU A 41 -18.24 4.38 -7.27
CA LEU A 41 -17.55 5.47 -6.59
C LEU A 41 -16.26 5.91 -7.29
N ASN A 42 -15.58 5.02 -8.01
CA ASN A 42 -14.31 5.35 -8.65
C ASN A 42 -14.39 6.42 -9.76
N PRO A 43 -15.51 6.58 -10.51
CA PRO A 43 -15.66 7.72 -11.43
C PRO A 43 -15.61 9.10 -10.75
N ILE A 44 -15.80 9.15 -9.43
CA ILE A 44 -15.72 10.37 -8.61
C ILE A 44 -14.37 10.44 -7.89
N LEU A 45 -13.90 9.30 -7.34
CA LEU A 45 -12.75 9.25 -6.45
C LEU A 45 -11.40 9.05 -7.15
N PHE A 46 -11.39 8.46 -8.35
CA PHE A 46 -10.19 8.14 -9.13
C PHE A 46 -9.11 7.39 -8.31
N ALA A 47 -9.54 6.49 -7.43
CA ALA A 47 -8.71 5.74 -6.51
C ALA A 47 -8.08 4.48 -7.14
N VAL A 48 -8.79 3.84 -8.06
CA VAL A 48 -8.40 2.61 -8.76
C VAL A 48 -8.09 2.94 -10.20
N ILE A 49 -6.87 2.66 -10.65
CA ILE A 49 -6.42 2.98 -12.01
C ILE A 49 -6.70 1.85 -13.00
N GLU A 50 -6.81 0.61 -12.51
CA GLU A 50 -7.08 -0.57 -13.34
C GLU A 50 -7.61 -1.72 -12.47
N THR A 51 -8.68 -2.39 -12.88
CA THR A 51 -9.16 -3.62 -12.22
C THR A 51 -8.60 -4.85 -12.93
N ASN A 52 -8.37 -5.93 -12.19
CA ASN A 52 -7.87 -7.17 -12.74
C ASN A 52 -8.99 -7.94 -13.45
N PRO A 53 -8.91 -8.19 -14.77
CA PRO A 53 -9.95 -8.93 -15.48
C PRO A 53 -10.09 -10.39 -14.98
N ASP A 54 -9.05 -10.94 -14.34
CA ASP A 54 -9.05 -12.30 -13.82
C ASP A 54 -9.43 -12.37 -12.31
N ALA A 55 -9.80 -11.26 -11.66
CA ALA A 55 -10.09 -11.21 -10.21
C ALA A 55 -11.18 -12.21 -9.77
N LEU A 56 -12.28 -12.30 -10.51
CA LEU A 56 -13.37 -13.25 -10.20
C LEU A 56 -12.91 -14.71 -10.34
N ILE A 57 -12.07 -15.01 -11.33
CA ILE A 57 -11.52 -16.35 -11.54
C ILE A 57 -10.57 -16.72 -10.39
N GLN A 58 -9.75 -15.77 -9.93
CA GLN A 58 -8.88 -15.95 -8.76
C GLN A 58 -9.71 -16.20 -7.49
N ALA A 59 -10.80 -15.46 -7.32
CA ALA A 59 -11.70 -15.61 -6.18
C ALA A 59 -12.43 -16.97 -6.17
N GLU A 60 -12.96 -17.40 -7.31
CA GLU A 60 -13.59 -18.73 -7.45
C GLU A 60 -12.60 -19.87 -7.18
N LYS A 61 -11.32 -19.69 -7.59
CA LYS A 61 -10.27 -20.65 -7.25
C LYS A 61 -10.07 -20.72 -5.74
N ALA A 62 -9.98 -19.58 -5.05
CA ALA A 62 -9.83 -19.54 -3.60
C ALA A 62 -11.01 -20.20 -2.88
N ASP A 63 -12.24 -20.05 -3.40
CA ASP A 63 -13.43 -20.73 -2.88
C ASP A 63 -13.37 -22.25 -3.05
N ARG A 64 -13.01 -22.75 -4.25
CA ARG A 64 -12.80 -24.20 -4.47
C ARG A 64 -11.72 -24.78 -3.57
N GLU A 65 -10.61 -24.06 -3.38
CA GLU A 65 -9.54 -24.48 -2.46
C GLU A 65 -10.01 -24.55 -1.00
N ARG A 66 -11.00 -23.72 -0.62
CA ARG A 66 -11.62 -23.76 0.70
C ARG A 66 -12.57 -24.95 0.86
N GLU A 67 -13.29 -25.34 -0.19
CA GLU A 67 -14.23 -26.47 -0.19
C GLU A 67 -13.54 -27.84 -0.13
N VAL A 68 -12.44 -28.01 -0.87
CA VAL A 68 -11.72 -29.30 -0.98
C VAL A 68 -10.83 -29.57 0.24
N LYS A 69 -10.70 -28.59 1.14
CA LYS A 69 -9.77 -28.68 2.26
C LYS A 69 -10.27 -29.63 3.34
N ASP A 70 -9.38 -30.50 3.80
CA ASP A 70 -9.61 -31.27 5.02
C ASP A 70 -9.70 -30.32 6.24
N VAL A 71 -10.59 -30.65 7.17
CA VAL A 71 -10.93 -29.87 8.37
C VAL A 71 -9.69 -29.54 9.22
N THR A 72 -8.62 -30.33 9.07
CA THR A 72 -7.37 -30.24 9.83
C THR A 72 -6.40 -29.16 9.32
N THR A 73 -6.55 -28.67 8.09
CA THR A 73 -5.58 -27.73 7.51
C THR A 73 -6.11 -26.30 7.64
N GLU A 74 -5.38 -25.38 8.28
CA GLU A 74 -5.77 -23.95 8.35
C GLU A 74 -5.30 -23.15 7.13
N LEU A 75 -6.18 -22.34 6.53
CA LEU A 75 -5.80 -21.48 5.40
C LEU A 75 -5.13 -20.20 5.92
N PRO A 76 -4.25 -19.54 5.14
CA PRO A 76 -3.76 -18.22 5.50
C PRO A 76 -4.90 -17.21 5.69
N PHE A 77 -4.65 -16.15 6.44
CA PHE A 77 -5.67 -15.14 6.77
C PHE A 77 -6.16 -14.37 5.54
N LEU A 78 -5.31 -14.21 4.53
CA LEU A 78 -5.63 -13.51 3.29
C LEU A 78 -6.21 -14.42 2.21
N HIS A 79 -6.42 -15.71 2.47
CA HIS A 79 -6.93 -16.63 1.45
C HIS A 79 -8.31 -16.19 0.96
N GLY A 80 -8.41 -15.79 -0.31
CA GLY A 80 -9.63 -15.25 -0.94
C GLY A 80 -9.91 -13.78 -0.66
N VAL A 81 -9.06 -13.07 0.08
CA VAL A 81 -9.25 -11.64 0.39
C VAL A 81 -8.72 -10.78 -0.77
N PRO A 82 -9.52 -9.84 -1.31
CA PRO A 82 -9.10 -8.97 -2.40
C PRO A 82 -8.20 -7.82 -1.92
N ILE A 83 -7.15 -7.55 -2.69
CA ILE A 83 -6.13 -6.55 -2.37
C ILE A 83 -5.85 -5.67 -3.59
N LEU A 84 -5.72 -4.37 -3.37
CA LEU A 84 -5.22 -3.42 -4.38
C LEU A 84 -3.72 -3.17 -4.19
N LEU A 85 -3.00 -3.11 -5.31
CA LEU A 85 -1.58 -2.82 -5.34
C LEU A 85 -1.38 -1.39 -5.87
N LYS A 86 -0.63 -0.53 -5.18
CA LYS A 86 -0.20 0.75 -5.79
C LYS A 86 0.45 0.51 -7.16
N ASP A 87 0.18 1.36 -8.15
CA ASP A 87 0.65 1.18 -9.53
C ASP A 87 2.16 1.42 -9.76
N LEU A 88 2.97 1.16 -8.73
CA LEU A 88 4.43 0.96 -8.81
C LEU A 88 4.80 -0.52 -8.67
N ILE A 89 3.90 -1.35 -8.13
CA ILE A 89 4.17 -2.73 -7.75
C ILE A 89 3.87 -3.64 -8.94
N SER A 90 4.90 -4.34 -9.45
CA SER A 90 4.77 -5.22 -10.61
C SER A 90 3.95 -6.48 -10.32
N THR A 91 3.12 -6.87 -11.28
CA THR A 91 2.42 -8.16 -11.32
C THR A 91 2.38 -8.69 -12.75
N LYS A 92 2.43 -10.00 -12.92
CA LYS A 92 2.26 -10.74 -14.18
C LYS A 92 0.80 -10.99 -14.53
N ASP A 93 -0.15 -10.50 -13.72
CA ASP A 93 -1.55 -10.41 -14.13
C ASP A 93 -1.69 -9.58 -15.41
N LYS A 94 -2.87 -9.64 -16.03
CA LYS A 94 -3.24 -8.79 -17.17
C LYS A 94 -3.52 -7.35 -16.72
N LEU A 95 -2.52 -6.74 -16.08
CA LEU A 95 -2.53 -5.42 -15.49
C LEU A 95 -1.26 -4.67 -15.89
N ASN A 96 -1.33 -3.35 -15.94
CA ASN A 96 -0.15 -2.53 -16.16
C ASN A 96 0.58 -2.23 -14.83
N THR A 97 1.83 -1.76 -14.94
CA THR A 97 2.60 -1.16 -13.83
C THR A 97 3.26 0.09 -14.37
N THR A 98 2.58 1.24 -14.20
CA THR A 98 2.89 2.43 -15.00
C THR A 98 3.50 3.58 -14.22
N ALA A 99 3.58 3.49 -12.89
CA ALA A 99 3.87 4.64 -12.03
C ALA A 99 2.93 5.83 -12.29
N GLY A 100 1.71 5.56 -12.77
CA GLY A 100 0.74 6.58 -13.21
C GLY A 100 1.07 7.23 -14.56
N SER A 101 2.14 6.81 -15.23
CA SER A 101 2.66 7.48 -16.43
C SER A 101 2.27 6.79 -17.72
N LEU A 102 1.84 7.57 -18.71
CA LEU A 102 1.55 7.06 -20.06
C LEU A 102 2.79 6.50 -20.77
N ALA A 103 3.99 6.97 -20.40
CA ALA A 103 5.26 6.47 -20.95
C ALA A 103 5.49 4.97 -20.70
N LEU A 104 4.87 4.41 -19.66
CA LEU A 104 4.96 3.00 -19.30
C LEU A 104 3.71 2.20 -19.68
N PHE A 105 2.69 2.82 -20.25
CA PHE A 105 1.47 2.12 -20.65
C PHE A 105 1.78 1.03 -21.70
N GLY A 106 1.29 -0.19 -21.47
CA GLY A 106 1.59 -1.36 -22.30
C GLY A 106 2.98 -1.97 -22.12
N SER A 107 3.75 -1.53 -21.12
CA SER A 107 5.01 -2.18 -20.73
C SER A 107 4.75 -3.54 -20.10
N VAL A 108 5.70 -4.47 -20.30
CA VAL A 108 5.61 -5.84 -19.80
C VAL A 108 6.70 -6.07 -18.78
N VAL A 109 6.30 -6.35 -17.54
CA VAL A 109 7.21 -6.71 -16.45
C VAL A 109 7.70 -8.16 -16.61
N PRO A 110 8.94 -8.47 -16.21
CA PRO A 110 9.49 -9.82 -16.35
C PRO A 110 8.87 -10.80 -15.34
N ARG A 111 8.45 -10.30 -14.17
CA ARG A 111 8.00 -11.12 -13.03
C ARG A 111 7.09 -10.33 -12.07
N ASP A 112 6.44 -11.04 -11.15
CA ASP A 112 5.76 -10.44 -10.00
C ASP A 112 6.78 -9.76 -9.09
N ALA A 113 6.38 -8.66 -8.44
CA ALA A 113 7.14 -8.11 -7.33
C ALA A 113 7.22 -9.12 -6.18
N GLY A 114 8.28 -9.04 -5.36
CA GLY A 114 8.48 -9.98 -4.24
C GLY A 114 7.30 -10.04 -3.29
N VAL A 115 6.71 -8.88 -2.97
CA VAL A 115 5.48 -8.79 -2.15
C VAL A 115 4.26 -9.42 -2.82
N VAL A 116 4.13 -9.32 -4.15
CA VAL A 116 2.99 -9.91 -4.89
C VAL A 116 3.10 -11.42 -4.89
N LYS A 117 4.31 -11.98 -5.09
CA LYS A 117 4.54 -13.42 -4.96
C LYS A 117 4.08 -13.94 -3.60
N ARG A 118 4.47 -13.25 -2.52
CA ARG A 118 4.07 -13.63 -1.15
C ARG A 118 2.55 -13.49 -0.93
N LEU A 119 1.91 -12.47 -1.48
CA LEU A 119 0.45 -12.36 -1.46
C LEU A 119 -0.23 -13.55 -2.15
N ARG A 120 0.30 -14.01 -3.29
CA ARG A 120 -0.21 -15.23 -3.96
C ARG A 120 0.01 -16.49 -3.13
N ASP A 121 1.17 -16.63 -2.50
CA ASP A 121 1.45 -17.74 -1.58
C ASP A 121 0.49 -17.74 -0.37
N SER A 122 -0.03 -16.57 0.00
CA SER A 122 -1.07 -16.41 1.04
C SER A 122 -2.51 -16.61 0.54
N GLY A 123 -2.70 -16.89 -0.76
CA GLY A 123 -4.02 -17.09 -1.37
C GLY A 123 -4.83 -15.81 -1.59
N ALA A 124 -4.20 -14.63 -1.49
CA ALA A 124 -4.89 -13.36 -1.72
C ALA A 124 -5.31 -13.19 -3.19
N VAL A 125 -6.40 -12.47 -3.41
CA VAL A 125 -6.89 -12.11 -4.76
C VAL A 125 -6.36 -10.72 -5.12
N ILE A 126 -5.65 -10.62 -6.25
CA ILE A 126 -5.18 -9.31 -6.73
C ILE A 126 -6.33 -8.64 -7.47
N LEU A 127 -7.01 -7.70 -6.81
CA LEU A 127 -8.21 -7.03 -7.34
C LEU A 127 -7.87 -6.06 -8.48
N GLY A 128 -6.66 -5.46 -8.44
CA GLY A 128 -6.26 -4.45 -9.40
C GLY A 128 -5.16 -3.54 -8.89
N LYS A 129 -5.05 -2.37 -9.52
CA LYS A 129 -4.05 -1.34 -9.27
C LYS A 129 -4.69 -0.09 -8.70
N ALA A 130 -4.15 0.40 -7.59
CA ALA A 130 -4.51 1.69 -7.02
C ALA A 130 -3.73 2.82 -7.71
N SER A 131 -4.41 3.96 -7.92
CA SER A 131 -3.83 5.20 -8.44
C SER A 131 -2.82 5.81 -7.45
N LEU A 132 -2.07 6.81 -7.91
CA LEU A 132 -0.97 7.43 -7.17
C LEU A 132 -0.65 8.83 -7.69
N SER A 133 0.18 9.57 -6.95
CA SER A 133 0.96 10.66 -7.54
C SER A 133 1.97 10.10 -8.54
N GLU A 134 1.98 10.62 -9.78
CA GLU A 134 2.86 10.14 -10.86
C GLU A 134 4.33 10.05 -10.42
N TRP A 135 5.01 8.96 -10.80
CA TRP A 135 6.41 8.68 -10.44
C TRP A 135 6.67 8.79 -8.92
N ALA A 136 5.72 8.32 -8.12
CA ALA A 136 5.77 8.40 -6.66
C ALA A 136 5.96 9.85 -6.14
N HIS A 137 5.39 10.83 -6.86
CA HIS A 137 5.54 12.26 -6.61
C HIS A 137 6.95 12.84 -6.91
N PHE A 138 7.82 12.08 -7.56
CA PHE A 138 9.20 12.48 -7.89
C PHE A 138 9.37 13.00 -9.33
N ARG A 139 8.35 13.71 -9.85
CA ARG A 139 8.37 14.32 -11.20
C ARG A 139 8.51 15.85 -11.19
N SER A 140 7.74 16.55 -10.35
CA SER A 140 7.75 18.01 -10.25
C SER A 140 7.07 18.47 -8.97
N PHE A 141 7.52 19.60 -8.42
CA PHE A 141 6.92 20.28 -7.27
C PHE A 141 5.54 20.90 -7.56
N ALA A 142 5.19 21.09 -8.83
CA ALA A 142 3.94 21.75 -9.23
C ALA A 142 2.76 20.79 -9.42
N ILE A 143 3.00 19.47 -9.31
CA ILE A 143 1.95 18.46 -9.52
C ILE A 143 1.22 18.25 -8.20
N PRO A 144 -0.12 18.35 -8.14
CA PRO A 144 -0.86 18.08 -6.93
C PRO A 144 -0.73 16.60 -6.51
N SER A 145 -0.80 16.33 -5.20
CA SER A 145 -0.80 14.95 -4.72
C SER A 145 -1.99 14.18 -5.27
N GLY A 146 -1.77 12.91 -5.58
CA GLY A 146 -2.76 12.01 -6.12
C GLY A 146 -3.14 12.22 -7.58
N TRP A 147 -2.47 13.13 -8.30
CA TRP A 147 -2.59 13.23 -9.75
C TRP A 147 -1.58 12.34 -10.48
N SER A 148 -2.06 11.68 -11.53
CA SER A 148 -1.19 11.14 -12.57
C SER A 148 -1.83 11.25 -13.94
N ALA A 149 -1.02 11.29 -15.01
CA ALA A 149 -1.54 11.39 -16.36
C ALA A 149 -2.53 10.25 -16.67
N ARG A 150 -2.19 9.02 -16.27
CA ARG A 150 -3.07 7.86 -16.51
C ARG A 150 -4.23 7.76 -15.51
N GLY A 151 -4.00 8.10 -14.24
CA GLY A 151 -4.95 7.88 -13.14
C GLY A 151 -5.82 9.08 -12.78
N LEU A 152 -5.64 10.21 -13.47
CA LEU A 152 -6.30 11.48 -13.18
C LEU A 152 -6.08 11.94 -11.72
N GLN A 153 -6.89 12.88 -11.23
CA GLN A 153 -6.79 13.44 -9.89
C GLN A 153 -7.60 12.61 -8.88
N GLY A 154 -6.90 11.85 -8.03
CA GLY A 154 -7.52 11.22 -6.86
C GLY A 154 -8.21 12.25 -5.95
N LYS A 155 -9.37 11.89 -5.40
CA LYS A 155 -10.17 12.74 -4.52
C LYS A 155 -10.30 12.12 -3.12
N ASN A 156 -10.13 12.94 -2.10
CA ASN A 156 -10.33 12.51 -0.71
C ASN A 156 -11.82 12.20 -0.48
N PRO A 157 -12.18 11.01 0.06
CA PRO A 157 -13.58 10.60 0.17
C PRO A 157 -14.35 11.33 1.28
N TYR A 158 -13.65 11.99 2.22
CA TYR A 158 -14.28 12.79 3.27
C TYR A 158 -14.60 14.20 2.79
N VAL A 159 -13.70 14.82 2.01
CA VAL A 159 -13.87 16.15 1.44
C VAL A 159 -13.26 16.16 0.04
N LEU A 160 -14.08 16.13 -1.00
CA LEU A 160 -13.63 15.99 -2.40
C LEU A 160 -12.65 17.08 -2.87
N THR A 161 -12.64 18.25 -2.24
CA THR A 161 -11.72 19.36 -2.54
C THR A 161 -10.43 19.34 -1.73
N ALA A 162 -10.33 18.48 -0.71
CA ALA A 162 -9.13 18.35 0.11
C ALA A 162 -8.04 17.55 -0.63
N ASP A 163 -6.79 17.85 -0.29
CA ASP A 163 -5.64 17.08 -0.78
C ASP A 163 -5.68 15.66 -0.16
N PRO A 164 -5.74 14.58 -0.96
CA PRO A 164 -5.64 13.22 -0.44
C PRO A 164 -4.23 12.85 0.07
N CYS A 165 -3.26 13.77 -0.06
CA CYS A 165 -1.82 13.53 0.00
C CYS A 165 -1.38 12.42 -0.97
N GLY A 166 -0.15 11.95 -0.82
CA GLY A 166 0.45 10.98 -1.72
C GLY A 166 1.82 10.56 -1.25
N SER A 167 2.52 9.72 -2.00
CA SER A 167 2.13 9.26 -3.34
C SER A 167 1.20 8.06 -3.37
N SER A 168 0.96 7.33 -2.29
CA SER A 168 0.02 6.18 -2.26
C SER A 168 -1.45 6.61 -2.11
N SER A 169 -1.87 7.65 -2.84
CA SER A 169 -3.18 8.29 -2.73
C SER A 169 -4.32 7.30 -2.99
N GLY A 170 -4.31 6.60 -4.12
CA GLY A 170 -5.36 5.64 -4.49
C GLY A 170 -5.45 4.47 -3.51
N SER A 171 -4.31 4.03 -2.95
CA SER A 171 -4.29 2.96 -1.93
C SER A 171 -5.03 3.39 -0.66
N ALA A 172 -4.87 4.64 -0.23
CA ALA A 172 -5.57 5.18 0.95
C ALA A 172 -7.04 5.50 0.67
N ILE A 173 -7.34 6.17 -0.45
CA ILE A 173 -8.72 6.51 -0.85
C ILE A 173 -9.56 5.24 -1.01
N SER A 174 -9.03 4.21 -1.69
CA SER A 174 -9.76 2.96 -1.93
C SER A 174 -10.10 2.21 -0.64
N VAL A 175 -9.21 2.22 0.34
CA VAL A 175 -9.44 1.59 1.64
C VAL A 175 -10.46 2.39 2.46
N ALA A 176 -10.34 3.72 2.47
CA ALA A 176 -11.23 4.63 3.20
C ALA A 176 -12.66 4.61 2.65
N ALA A 177 -12.83 4.45 1.34
CA ALA A 177 -14.12 4.40 0.66
C ALA A 177 -14.68 2.97 0.47
N ASN A 178 -14.13 1.95 1.15
CA ASN A 178 -14.53 0.55 1.01
C ASN A 178 -14.53 0.01 -0.43
N LEU A 179 -13.60 0.48 -1.27
CA LEU A 179 -13.40 -0.06 -2.64
C LEU A 179 -12.52 -1.31 -2.64
N VAL A 180 -11.91 -1.64 -1.50
CA VAL A 180 -11.14 -2.86 -1.28
C VAL A 180 -11.07 -3.21 0.21
N ALA A 181 -10.82 -4.48 0.53
CA ALA A 181 -10.59 -4.92 1.90
C ALA A 181 -9.31 -4.27 2.47
N VAL A 182 -8.19 -4.39 1.77
CA VAL A 182 -6.88 -3.83 2.13
C VAL A 182 -6.07 -3.46 0.90
N SER A 183 -5.06 -2.60 1.04
CA SER A 183 -4.17 -2.24 -0.07
C SER A 183 -2.70 -2.18 0.34
N LEU A 184 -1.82 -2.20 -0.66
CA LEU A 184 -0.40 -1.91 -0.48
C LEU A 184 -0.05 -0.52 -1.03
N GLY A 185 0.74 0.21 -0.25
CA GLY A 185 1.40 1.46 -0.64
C GLY A 185 2.92 1.32 -0.67
N THR A 186 3.60 2.37 -1.10
CA THR A 186 5.06 2.47 -1.04
C THR A 186 5.48 3.81 -0.45
N GLU A 187 6.54 3.83 0.34
CA GLU A 187 7.06 5.05 0.95
C GLU A 187 8.58 5.17 0.82
N THR A 188 8.99 6.28 0.20
CA THR A 188 10.34 6.86 0.29
C THR A 188 10.38 7.77 1.52
N ASP A 189 9.58 8.85 1.48
CA ASP A 189 9.30 9.75 2.59
C ASP A 189 7.80 10.13 2.58
N GLY A 190 7.08 9.87 3.68
CA GLY A 190 5.67 10.19 3.88
C GLY A 190 4.61 9.49 2.99
N SER A 191 5.02 8.85 1.90
CA SER A 191 4.13 8.35 0.85
C SER A 191 3.17 7.19 1.20
N ILE A 192 3.24 6.60 2.39
CA ILE A 192 2.24 5.72 3.02
C ILE A 192 1.56 6.48 4.16
N LEU A 193 2.34 7.06 5.07
CA LEU A 193 1.85 7.65 6.32
C LEU A 193 0.98 8.89 6.07
N CYS A 194 1.40 9.79 5.18
CA CYS A 194 0.68 11.02 4.84
C CYS A 194 -0.69 10.75 4.18
N PRO A 195 -0.80 9.97 3.09
CA PRO A 195 -2.11 9.68 2.51
C PRO A 195 -2.98 8.85 3.47
N SER A 196 -2.40 7.99 4.31
CA SER A 196 -3.18 7.26 5.32
C SER A 196 -3.79 8.22 6.35
N SER A 197 -3.00 9.18 6.85
CA SER A 197 -3.48 10.21 7.78
C SER A 197 -4.55 11.11 7.16
N GLN A 198 -4.38 11.56 5.91
CA GLN A 198 -5.35 12.45 5.24
C GLN A 198 -6.68 11.76 4.91
N ASN A 199 -6.67 10.44 4.73
CA ASN A 199 -7.86 9.65 4.40
C ASN A 199 -8.34 8.80 5.58
N SER A 200 -7.93 9.13 6.82
CA SER A 200 -8.40 8.48 8.05
C SER A 200 -8.28 6.95 8.06
N VAL A 201 -7.17 6.41 7.56
CA VAL A 201 -6.85 4.97 7.56
C VAL A 201 -5.50 4.71 8.20
N VAL A 202 -5.22 3.46 8.56
CA VAL A 202 -3.95 3.02 9.11
C VAL A 202 -2.96 2.79 7.97
N GLY A 203 -1.80 3.45 8.04
CA GLY A 203 -0.65 3.19 7.18
C GLY A 203 0.54 2.72 8.01
N PHE A 204 1.26 1.71 7.53
CA PHE A 204 2.46 1.21 8.20
C PHE A 204 3.64 1.23 7.22
N LYS A 205 4.60 2.14 7.43
CA LYS A 205 5.91 2.06 6.77
C LYS A 205 6.81 1.11 7.57
N PRO A 206 7.18 -0.07 7.04
CA PRO A 206 8.10 -0.94 7.74
C PRO A 206 9.54 -0.43 7.65
N THR A 207 10.42 -0.99 8.47
CA THR A 207 11.87 -0.81 8.34
C THR A 207 12.31 -1.21 6.93
N VAL A 208 13.19 -0.42 6.31
CA VAL A 208 13.74 -0.71 4.99
C VAL A 208 14.37 -2.11 4.98
N GLY A 209 13.95 -2.94 4.03
CA GLY A 209 14.35 -4.34 3.91
C GLY A 209 13.41 -5.34 4.59
N LEU A 210 12.51 -4.93 5.48
CA LEU A 210 11.58 -5.89 6.09
C LEU A 210 10.62 -6.51 5.07
N THR A 211 10.21 -5.73 4.07
CA THR A 211 9.43 -6.15 2.90
C THR A 211 10.26 -5.96 1.63
N SER A 212 10.10 -6.86 0.66
CA SER A 212 10.84 -6.78 -0.61
C SER A 212 10.41 -5.58 -1.46
N ARG A 213 11.38 -4.94 -2.10
CA ARG A 213 11.20 -3.89 -3.11
C ARG A 213 11.52 -4.40 -4.52
N GLY A 214 11.92 -5.67 -4.63
CA GLY A 214 12.16 -6.33 -5.91
C GLY A 214 10.91 -6.30 -6.78
N GLY A 215 11.03 -5.76 -8.01
CA GLY A 215 9.90 -5.59 -8.94
C GLY A 215 8.99 -4.39 -8.63
N VAL A 216 9.43 -3.42 -7.82
CA VAL A 216 8.72 -2.16 -7.60
C VAL A 216 9.46 -1.03 -8.33
N VAL A 217 8.73 -0.13 -9.01
CA VAL A 217 9.32 1.08 -9.61
C VAL A 217 9.95 1.92 -8.49
N PRO A 218 11.28 2.14 -8.48
CA PRO A 218 11.97 2.72 -7.33
C PRO A 218 12.04 4.25 -7.38
N VAL A 219 12.20 4.87 -6.21
CA VAL A 219 12.73 6.23 -6.06
C VAL A 219 14.14 6.17 -5.46
N SER A 220 14.26 5.63 -4.25
CA SER A 220 15.55 5.43 -3.56
C SER A 220 15.52 4.14 -2.78
N LEU A 221 16.37 3.18 -3.17
CA LEU A 221 16.56 1.93 -2.43
C LEU A 221 17.18 2.13 -1.03
N ARG A 222 17.50 3.36 -0.62
CA ARG A 222 17.90 3.65 0.77
C ARG A 222 16.69 3.84 1.69
N GLN A 223 15.59 4.34 1.16
CA GLN A 223 14.44 4.78 1.94
C GLN A 223 13.15 4.03 1.57
N ASP A 224 13.05 3.55 0.33
CA ASP A 224 11.88 2.87 -0.21
C ASP A 224 11.51 1.64 0.62
N SER A 225 10.21 1.52 0.90
CA SER A 225 9.62 0.33 1.50
C SER A 225 8.20 0.14 0.99
N VAL A 226 7.75 -1.11 0.89
CA VAL A 226 6.35 -1.46 0.63
C VAL A 226 5.66 -1.70 1.96
N GLY A 227 4.46 -1.16 2.15
CA GLY A 227 3.74 -1.31 3.41
C GLY A 227 2.22 -1.35 3.24
N PRO A 228 1.51 -1.90 4.24
CA PRO A 228 0.07 -2.00 4.23
C PRO A 228 -0.60 -0.64 4.46
N ILE A 229 -1.76 -0.46 3.82
CA ILE A 229 -2.74 0.58 4.11
C ILE A 229 -4.09 -0.12 4.33
N CYS A 230 -4.68 0.05 5.51
CA CYS A 230 -5.86 -0.69 5.97
C CYS A 230 -6.74 0.19 6.88
N ARG A 231 -8.01 -0.18 7.11
CA ARG A 231 -8.87 0.56 8.06
C ARG A 231 -8.48 0.33 9.52
N THR A 232 -7.91 -0.84 9.83
CA THR A 232 -7.57 -1.23 11.21
C THR A 232 -6.10 -1.62 11.34
N VAL A 233 -5.56 -1.50 12.57
CA VAL A 233 -4.20 -1.95 12.91
C VAL A 233 -4.08 -3.47 12.77
N SER A 234 -5.13 -4.23 13.12
CA SER A 234 -5.11 -5.69 12.96
C SER A 234 -4.96 -6.10 11.50
N ASP A 235 -5.69 -5.45 10.59
CA ASP A 235 -5.60 -5.76 9.16
C ASP A 235 -4.24 -5.39 8.59
N ALA A 236 -3.69 -4.24 9.01
CA ALA A 236 -2.34 -3.83 8.62
C ALA A 236 -1.28 -4.84 9.08
N VAL A 237 -1.39 -5.36 10.30
CA VAL A 237 -0.45 -6.38 10.81
C VAL A 237 -0.64 -7.73 10.12
N ILE A 238 -1.88 -8.16 9.84
CA ILE A 238 -2.14 -9.38 9.07
C ILE A 238 -1.55 -9.28 7.66
N LEU A 239 -1.72 -8.12 7.01
CA LEU A 239 -1.17 -7.88 5.68
C LEU A 239 0.36 -7.79 5.71
N LEU A 240 0.94 -7.13 6.70
CA LEU A 240 2.40 -7.09 6.91
C LEU A 240 2.96 -8.51 7.02
N ASP A 241 2.37 -9.36 7.88
CA ASP A 241 2.79 -10.76 8.06
C ASP A 241 2.82 -11.56 6.75
N ALA A 242 1.91 -11.27 5.83
CA ALA A 242 1.87 -11.93 4.54
C ALA A 242 2.99 -11.50 3.60
N ILE A 243 3.55 -10.29 3.74
CA ILE A 243 4.50 -9.72 2.77
C ILE A 243 5.95 -9.60 3.29
N VAL A 244 6.19 -9.79 4.59
CA VAL A 244 7.55 -9.77 5.15
C VAL A 244 8.35 -10.99 4.75
N GLY A 245 9.67 -10.82 4.64
CA GLY A 245 10.63 -11.92 4.49
C GLY A 245 11.65 -11.72 3.39
N TYR A 246 12.64 -12.63 3.39
CA TYR A 246 13.74 -12.62 2.44
C TYR A 246 13.26 -12.71 0.98
N ASP A 247 13.90 -11.92 0.12
CA ASP A 247 13.76 -11.99 -1.33
C ASP A 247 15.16 -11.87 -1.97
N PRO A 248 15.61 -12.85 -2.78
CA PRO A 248 16.89 -12.77 -3.48
C PRO A 248 16.98 -11.63 -4.51
N LEU A 249 15.86 -11.00 -4.89
CA LEU A 249 15.86 -9.82 -5.75
C LEU A 249 16.10 -8.51 -4.97
N ASP A 250 16.21 -8.57 -3.65
CA ASP A 250 16.40 -7.41 -2.78
C ASP A 250 17.32 -7.72 -1.60
N GLU A 251 18.60 -7.37 -1.74
CA GLU A 251 19.63 -7.59 -0.71
C GLU A 251 19.30 -6.96 0.65
N ALA A 252 18.51 -5.87 0.70
CA ALA A 252 18.11 -5.26 1.97
C ALA A 252 17.30 -6.23 2.86
N THR A 253 16.62 -7.20 2.23
CA THR A 253 15.81 -8.19 2.95
C THR A 253 16.62 -9.26 3.66
N LYS A 254 17.87 -9.49 3.26
CA LYS A 254 18.72 -10.56 3.80
C LYS A 254 18.98 -10.41 5.30
N THR A 255 19.27 -9.19 5.73
CA THR A 255 19.51 -8.89 7.16
C THR A 255 18.19 -8.69 7.89
N ALA A 256 17.27 -7.92 7.32
CA ALA A 256 16.00 -7.60 7.96
C ALA A 256 15.15 -8.84 8.26
N SER A 257 15.19 -9.87 7.39
CA SER A 257 14.41 -11.10 7.59
C SER A 257 14.80 -11.89 8.84
N GLN A 258 16.02 -11.69 9.36
CA GLN A 258 16.49 -12.35 10.58
C GLN A 258 15.77 -11.84 11.84
N PHE A 259 15.18 -10.65 11.77
CA PHE A 259 14.45 -10.01 12.87
C PHE A 259 12.94 -10.23 12.81
N ILE A 260 12.46 -11.03 11.85
CA ILE A 260 11.05 -11.41 11.78
C ILE A 260 10.74 -12.35 12.95
N PRO A 261 9.80 -12.01 13.85
CA PRO A 261 9.47 -12.84 14.99
C PRO A 261 8.96 -14.21 14.57
N LYS A 262 9.39 -15.27 15.28
CA LYS A 262 8.83 -16.61 15.09
C LYS A 262 7.31 -16.55 15.36
N GLY A 263 6.50 -16.94 14.39
CA GLY A 263 5.03 -16.84 14.47
C GLY A 263 4.43 -15.52 13.95
N GLY A 264 5.24 -14.60 13.44
CA GLY A 264 4.78 -13.35 12.82
C GLY A 264 4.46 -12.23 13.82
N TYR A 265 4.03 -11.08 13.33
CA TYR A 265 3.71 -9.88 14.08
C TYR A 265 2.30 -9.90 14.69
N LYS A 266 1.37 -10.71 14.16
CA LYS A 266 0.01 -10.83 14.73
C LYS A 266 -0.02 -11.18 16.22
N GLN A 267 0.99 -11.89 16.71
CA GLN A 267 1.10 -12.25 18.14
C GLN A 267 1.20 -11.03 19.06
N PHE A 268 1.53 -9.85 18.54
CA PHE A 268 1.63 -8.60 19.30
C PHE A 268 0.34 -7.76 19.29
N LEU A 269 -0.73 -8.23 18.64
CA LEU A 269 -2.05 -7.61 18.68
C LEU A 269 -2.72 -7.90 20.04
N THR A 270 -2.38 -7.12 21.05
CA THR A 270 -2.92 -7.25 22.41
C THR A 270 -3.61 -5.96 22.83
N ALA A 271 -4.85 -6.06 23.35
CA ALA A 271 -5.59 -4.90 23.85
C ALA A 271 -4.84 -4.13 24.95
N SER A 272 -4.04 -4.82 25.77
CA SER A 272 -3.21 -4.22 26.83
C SER A 272 -1.82 -3.79 26.35
N GLY A 273 -1.59 -3.65 25.04
CA GLY A 273 -0.27 -3.41 24.44
C GLY A 273 0.43 -2.15 24.94
N LEU A 274 -0.33 -1.15 25.39
CA LEU A 274 0.17 0.12 25.94
C LEU A 274 0.66 0.02 27.40
N LYS A 275 0.22 -0.99 28.16
CA LYS A 275 0.58 -1.14 29.57
C LYS A 275 2.09 -1.23 29.75
N GLY A 276 2.64 -0.30 30.53
CA GLY A 276 4.07 -0.22 30.84
C GLY A 276 4.95 0.30 29.70
N LYS A 277 4.36 0.75 28.57
CA LYS A 277 5.13 1.40 27.49
C LYS A 277 5.50 2.83 27.86
N ARG A 278 6.63 3.31 27.35
CA ARG A 278 7.08 4.70 27.48
C ARG A 278 7.03 5.33 26.10
N LEU A 279 6.25 6.39 25.94
CA LEU A 279 6.03 7.07 24.66
C LEU A 279 6.53 8.51 24.76
N GLY A 280 7.28 8.93 23.75
CA GLY A 280 7.80 10.28 23.64
C GLY A 280 6.99 11.10 22.64
N VAL A 281 6.45 12.24 23.06
CA VAL A 281 5.74 13.17 22.20
C VAL A 281 6.69 14.31 21.81
N VAL A 282 6.98 14.41 20.51
CA VAL A 282 7.97 15.34 19.95
C VAL A 282 7.38 16.63 19.40
N MET A 283 6.05 16.79 19.53
CA MET A 283 5.31 17.97 19.05
C MET A 283 4.25 18.34 20.07
N LYS A 284 4.18 19.62 20.44
CA LYS A 284 3.09 20.15 21.25
C LYS A 284 1.99 20.69 20.35
N HIS A 285 0.80 20.11 20.43
CA HIS A 285 -0.37 20.59 19.69
C HIS A 285 -1.65 20.23 20.47
N SER A 286 -2.59 21.16 20.62
CA SER A 286 -3.81 20.96 21.43
C SER A 286 -4.69 19.81 20.95
N LEU A 287 -4.69 19.53 19.65
CA LEU A 287 -5.37 18.34 19.08
C LEU A 287 -4.83 17.00 19.60
N LEU A 288 -3.64 16.98 20.24
CA LEU A 288 -3.05 15.77 20.81
C LEU A 288 -3.45 15.55 22.27
N ASP A 289 -4.09 16.52 22.94
CA ASP A 289 -4.42 16.41 24.37
C ASP A 289 -5.28 15.18 24.65
N HIS A 290 -6.33 14.96 23.85
CA HIS A 290 -7.21 13.81 24.00
C HIS A 290 -6.51 12.47 23.67
N PRO A 291 -5.81 12.29 22.53
CA PRO A 291 -4.99 11.11 22.27
C PRO A 291 -3.95 10.80 23.36
N ILE A 292 -3.25 11.82 23.87
CA ILE A 292 -2.24 11.66 24.93
C ILE A 292 -2.89 11.14 26.22
N GLU A 293 -4.05 11.68 26.59
CA GLU A 293 -4.77 11.22 27.78
C GLU A 293 -5.28 9.79 27.62
N MET A 294 -5.75 9.41 26.42
CA MET A 294 -6.08 8.03 26.12
C MET A 294 -4.88 7.09 26.30
N LEU A 295 -3.70 7.46 25.78
CA LEU A 295 -2.48 6.65 25.93
C LEU A 295 -2.12 6.43 27.41
N ARG A 296 -2.25 7.47 28.24
CA ARG A 296 -2.01 7.38 29.70
C ARG A 296 -3.02 6.46 30.38
N ARG A 297 -4.31 6.62 30.07
CA ARG A 297 -5.40 5.81 30.62
C ARG A 297 -5.22 4.32 30.29
N GLU A 298 -4.73 4.00 29.10
CA GLU A 298 -4.40 2.63 28.67
C GLU A 298 -3.07 2.10 29.25
N GLY A 299 -2.43 2.85 30.16
CA GLY A 299 -1.31 2.41 30.97
C GLY A 299 0.08 2.72 30.41
N ALA A 300 0.19 3.61 29.40
CA ALA A 300 1.47 4.11 28.94
C ALA A 300 1.96 5.30 29.78
N THR A 301 3.27 5.39 29.99
CA THR A 301 3.93 6.61 30.46
C THR A 301 4.22 7.51 29.26
N VAL A 302 3.56 8.67 29.17
CA VAL A 302 3.77 9.63 28.08
C VAL A 302 4.64 10.78 28.56
N ILE A 303 5.79 10.96 27.90
CA ILE A 303 6.75 12.05 28.12
C ILE A 303 6.54 13.07 27.00
N GLU A 304 6.09 14.25 27.37
CA GLU A 304 5.83 15.34 26.43
C GLU A 304 7.03 16.28 26.30
N ASP A 305 6.97 17.16 25.30
CA ASP A 305 7.95 18.22 25.05
C ASP A 305 9.38 17.69 24.81
N LEU A 306 9.48 16.51 24.19
CA LEU A 306 10.76 15.96 23.78
C LEU A 306 11.27 16.67 22.53
N SER A 307 12.53 17.11 22.59
CA SER A 307 13.25 17.59 21.41
C SER A 307 14.04 16.44 20.78
N ILE A 308 13.99 16.36 19.45
CA ILE A 308 14.92 15.53 18.68
C ILE A 308 16.08 16.44 18.27
N PRO A 309 17.34 16.10 18.63
CA PRO A 309 18.51 16.88 18.21
C PRO A 309 18.54 17.07 16.70
N ASN A 310 18.85 18.29 16.26
CA ASN A 310 18.95 18.65 14.84
C ASN A 310 17.66 18.45 14.03
N MET A 311 16.47 18.46 14.66
CA MET A 311 15.19 18.29 13.97
C MET A 311 15.01 19.24 12.77
N GLU A 312 15.45 20.50 12.89
CA GLU A 312 15.43 21.48 11.79
C GLU A 312 16.31 21.09 10.60
N VAL A 313 17.38 20.33 10.83
CA VAL A 313 18.22 19.77 9.76
C VAL A 313 17.56 18.53 9.17
N ILE A 314 17.01 17.65 10.01
CA ILE A 314 16.36 16.40 9.60
C ILE A 314 15.15 16.68 8.69
N LYS A 315 14.33 17.67 9.05
CA LYS A 315 13.13 18.06 8.28
C LYS A 315 13.45 18.86 7.00
N ASP A 316 14.64 19.44 6.92
CA ASP A 316 15.06 20.20 5.75
C ASP A 316 15.66 19.26 4.72
N TRP A 317 14.87 18.95 3.69
CA TRP A 317 15.23 18.07 2.57
C TRP A 317 16.62 18.41 1.96
N THR A 318 17.05 19.68 1.98
CA THR A 318 18.37 20.06 1.46
C THR A 318 19.46 19.85 2.51
N LYS A 319 19.27 20.31 3.75
CA LYS A 319 20.29 20.22 4.81
C LYS A 319 20.51 18.80 5.32
N SER A 320 19.49 17.95 5.30
CA SER A 320 19.61 16.52 5.65
C SER A 320 20.47 15.74 4.64
N GLY A 321 20.71 16.31 3.46
CA GLY A 321 21.38 15.65 2.33
C GLY A 321 20.46 14.74 1.52
N GLU A 322 19.20 14.59 1.92
CA GLU A 322 18.22 13.72 1.25
C GLU A 322 17.99 14.16 -0.20
N ARG A 323 17.95 15.46 -0.52
CA ARG A 323 17.80 15.93 -1.90
C ARG A 323 18.89 15.43 -2.82
N THR A 324 20.13 15.52 -2.34
CA THR A 324 21.30 15.05 -3.10
C THR A 324 21.24 13.54 -3.29
N ALA A 325 20.90 12.79 -2.23
CA ALA A 325 20.78 11.34 -2.29
C ALA A 325 19.68 10.90 -3.27
N LEU A 326 18.47 11.44 -3.15
CA LEU A 326 17.33 11.07 -4.00
C LEU A 326 17.58 11.38 -5.47
N LEU A 327 18.12 12.56 -5.80
CA LEU A 327 18.42 12.93 -7.19
C LEU A 327 19.48 12.03 -7.83
N ALA A 328 20.51 11.65 -7.06
CA ALA A 328 21.57 10.76 -7.54
C ALA A 328 21.06 9.32 -7.71
N GLU A 329 20.34 8.80 -6.72
CA GLU A 329 19.89 7.40 -6.67
C GLU A 329 18.72 7.12 -7.61
N PHE A 330 17.82 8.10 -7.84
CA PHE A 330 16.65 7.92 -8.69
C PHE A 330 17.01 7.54 -10.13
N LYS A 331 17.91 8.31 -10.76
CA LYS A 331 18.36 8.02 -12.13
C LYS A 331 18.93 6.61 -12.25
N MET A 332 19.78 6.22 -11.30
CA MET A 332 20.43 4.91 -11.33
C MET A 332 19.40 3.78 -11.16
N SER A 333 18.52 3.91 -10.17
CA SER A 333 17.54 2.89 -9.80
C SER A 333 16.45 2.75 -10.87
N LEU A 334 15.93 3.88 -11.38
CA LEU A 334 14.93 3.87 -12.44
C LEU A 334 15.50 3.28 -13.74
N ASN A 335 16.71 3.67 -14.15
CA ASN A 335 17.34 3.09 -15.34
C ASN A 335 17.54 1.58 -15.22
N ALA A 336 17.91 1.08 -14.04
CA ALA A 336 18.03 -0.36 -13.80
C ALA A 336 16.68 -1.07 -13.96
N TYR A 337 15.62 -0.52 -13.35
CA TYR A 337 14.26 -1.05 -13.47
C TYR A 337 13.76 -1.07 -14.92
N LEU A 338 13.89 0.05 -15.65
CA LEU A 338 13.39 0.17 -17.03
C LEU A 338 14.12 -0.76 -18.01
N LYS A 339 15.39 -1.08 -17.75
CA LYS A 339 16.16 -2.05 -18.53
C LYS A 339 15.72 -3.50 -18.29
N ASP A 340 15.26 -3.84 -17.08
CA ASP A 340 14.77 -5.19 -16.75
C ASP A 340 13.38 -5.48 -17.33
N LEU A 341 12.62 -4.46 -17.76
CA LEU A 341 11.34 -4.66 -18.44
C LEU A 341 11.51 -5.54 -19.69
N VAL A 342 10.57 -6.44 -19.96
CA VAL A 342 10.62 -7.29 -21.16
C VAL A 342 10.34 -6.42 -22.39
N LYS A 343 9.29 -5.62 -22.32
CA LYS A 343 8.86 -4.68 -23.37
C LYS A 343 8.52 -3.36 -22.71
N SER A 344 8.97 -2.25 -23.29
CA SER A 344 8.65 -0.90 -22.82
C SER A 344 8.94 0.12 -23.93
N PRO A 345 8.13 1.19 -24.08
CA PRO A 345 8.45 2.33 -24.94
C PRO A 345 9.71 3.09 -24.49
N VAL A 346 10.02 3.05 -23.19
CA VAL A 346 11.13 3.79 -22.56
C VAL A 346 12.09 2.83 -21.84
N ARG A 347 13.40 3.07 -21.91
CA ARG A 347 14.44 2.21 -21.29
C ARG A 347 15.35 2.97 -20.32
N SER A 348 15.14 4.27 -20.17
CA SER A 348 15.90 5.14 -19.29
C SER A 348 15.09 6.37 -18.88
N LEU A 349 15.56 7.08 -17.85
CA LEU A 349 15.04 8.38 -17.46
C LEU A 349 15.12 9.40 -18.61
N ALA A 350 16.14 9.32 -19.46
CA ALA A 350 16.25 10.19 -20.63
C ALA A 350 15.11 9.92 -21.63
N ASP A 351 14.76 8.65 -21.86
CA ASP A 351 13.63 8.29 -22.73
C ASP A 351 12.29 8.75 -22.13
N VAL A 352 12.14 8.66 -20.80
CA VAL A 352 10.95 9.17 -20.10
C VAL A 352 10.82 10.68 -20.26
N ILE A 353 11.92 11.43 -20.11
CA ILE A 353 11.92 12.88 -20.33
C ILE A 353 11.55 13.20 -21.78
N ALA A 354 12.20 12.55 -22.75
CA ALA A 354 11.93 12.75 -24.18
C ALA A 354 10.48 12.39 -24.56
N TYR A 355 9.92 11.34 -23.95
CA TYR A 355 8.51 10.98 -24.11
C TYR A 355 7.63 12.13 -23.61
N ASN A 356 7.85 12.62 -22.39
CA ASN A 356 7.03 13.68 -21.81
C ASN A 356 7.13 14.99 -22.59
N GLU A 357 8.31 15.36 -23.10
CA GLU A 357 8.49 16.53 -23.96
C GLU A 357 7.72 16.41 -25.27
N LYS A 358 7.74 15.21 -25.89
CA LYS A 358 7.02 14.93 -27.13
C LYS A 358 5.49 15.00 -26.96
N PHE A 359 4.98 14.59 -25.80
CA PHE A 359 3.54 14.51 -25.50
C PHE A 359 3.08 15.57 -24.50
N ALA A 360 3.81 16.68 -24.36
CA ALA A 360 3.54 17.72 -23.35
C ALA A 360 2.17 18.40 -23.50
N GLU A 361 1.61 18.43 -24.72
CA GLU A 361 0.32 19.06 -25.03
C GLU A 361 -0.86 18.07 -25.06
N GLU A 362 -0.62 16.76 -24.93
CA GLU A 362 -1.71 15.80 -24.79
C GLU A 362 -2.41 16.05 -23.44
N ARG A 363 -3.57 16.71 -23.53
CA ARG A 363 -4.49 16.84 -22.40
C ARG A 363 -5.13 15.46 -22.18
N VAL A 364 -4.80 14.83 -21.05
CA VAL A 364 -5.49 13.65 -20.55
C VAL A 364 -6.73 14.05 -19.75
#